data_AF-A0A2D4NHR5-F1
#
_entry.id   AF-A0A2D4NHR5-F1
#
_cell.length_a   1.000
_cell.length_b   1.000
_cell.length_c   1.000
_cell.angle_alpha   90.00
_cell.angle_beta   90.00
_cell.angle_gamma   90.00
#
_symmetry.space_group_name_H-M   'P 1'
#
loop_
_entity.id
_entity.type
_entity.pdbx_description
1 polymer ?
#
loop_
_entity_poly.entity_id
_entity_poly.type
_entity_poly.pdbx_seq_one_letter_code
_entity_poly.pdbx_strand_id
1 'polypeptide(L)'
;KPRPGSCAGSSSLEKYTSSNEFPDDTLNFIKTHSLMDEAVPSVVNKPWFLRTMVRYRLTKIAVDNAAGPNQNHTVVFLGSEKGIILKFLVRTGNSVFLNDSLFLEEMSIYNSEKCSYDGVEDKRIMGMQLDKQSRALYVAFSNCLIRVPLGRCERHGKCKKACIASRDPYCGWMKESGACMQLLPGATLAFEQDIEHGNTDGLGDCQNSFIALNGKEIP
;
A
#
# COMPACT_ATOMS: atom_id res chain seq x y z
N LYS A 1 11.29 -21.08 39.02
CA LYS A 1 10.48 -21.83 38.04
C LYS A 1 10.41 -21.00 36.75
N PRO A 2 10.51 -21.59 35.55
CA PRO A 2 10.46 -20.83 34.31
C PRO A 2 9.11 -20.16 34.11
N ARG A 3 9.10 -18.95 33.53
CA ARG A 3 7.88 -18.28 33.11
C ARG A 3 7.25 -19.07 31.94
N PRO A 4 5.97 -19.46 32.03
CA PRO A 4 5.23 -20.06 30.92
C PRO A 4 5.34 -19.22 29.63
N GLY A 5 5.76 -19.87 28.52
CA GLY A 5 5.92 -19.24 27.22
C GLY A 5 7.31 -18.67 26.94
N SER A 6 8.23 -18.68 27.90
CA SER A 6 9.63 -18.27 27.67
C SER A 6 10.43 -19.37 26.98
N CYS A 7 11.30 -18.99 26.04
CA CYS A 7 12.15 -19.91 25.30
C CYS A 7 13.24 -20.52 26.21
N ALA A 8 13.52 -21.82 26.02
CA ALA A 8 14.69 -22.48 26.58
C ALA A 8 15.98 -21.84 26.02
N GLY A 9 17.05 -21.78 26.81
CA GLY A 9 18.29 -21.11 26.43
C GLY A 9 18.22 -19.57 26.36
N SER A 10 17.07 -18.98 26.72
CA SER A 10 16.98 -17.52 26.91
C SER A 10 17.81 -17.07 28.12
N SER A 11 18.18 -15.79 28.20
CA SER A 11 19.05 -15.24 29.26
C SER A 11 18.56 -15.51 30.68
N SER A 12 17.24 -15.66 30.88
CA SER A 12 16.65 -15.99 32.18
C SER A 12 16.48 -17.49 32.42
N LEU A 13 16.72 -18.32 31.39
CA LEU A 13 16.49 -19.77 31.35
C LEU A 13 17.66 -20.56 30.75
N GLU A 14 18.89 -20.06 30.88
CA GLU A 14 20.11 -20.72 30.37
C GLU A 14 20.30 -22.14 30.92
N LYS A 15 19.76 -22.42 32.10
CA LYS A 15 19.74 -23.75 32.73
C LYS A 15 18.99 -24.81 31.90
N TYR A 16 18.01 -24.40 31.09
CA TYR A 16 17.20 -25.31 30.29
C TYR A 16 17.71 -25.28 28.86
N THR A 17 18.29 -26.38 28.40
CA THR A 17 18.82 -26.52 27.04
C THR A 17 17.71 -26.79 26.02
N SER A 18 16.61 -27.39 26.46
CA SER A 18 15.45 -27.74 25.65
C SER A 18 14.15 -27.53 26.43
N SER A 19 13.04 -27.31 25.70
CA SER A 19 11.71 -27.20 26.29
C SER A 19 11.25 -28.48 26.99
N ASN A 20 11.86 -29.63 26.68
CA ASN A 20 11.57 -30.91 27.32
C ASN A 20 12.04 -30.97 28.78
N GLU A 21 12.96 -30.08 29.19
CA GLU A 21 13.48 -30.00 30.55
C GLU A 21 12.64 -29.10 31.46
N PHE A 22 11.56 -28.51 30.92
CA PHE A 22 10.68 -27.66 31.72
C PHE A 22 9.89 -28.46 32.75
N PRO A 23 9.71 -27.94 33.98
CA PRO A 23 8.91 -28.60 35.00
C PRO A 23 7.43 -28.74 34.60
N ASP A 24 6.80 -29.82 35.05
CA ASP A 24 5.37 -30.10 34.81
C ASP A 24 4.46 -28.95 35.23
N ASP A 25 4.76 -28.24 36.33
CA ASP A 25 3.99 -27.08 36.76
C ASP A 25 3.94 -25.98 35.67
N THR A 26 5.07 -25.70 35.01
CA THR A 26 5.15 -24.69 33.94
C THR A 26 4.41 -25.18 32.69
N LEU A 27 4.53 -26.47 32.36
CA LEU A 27 3.85 -27.08 31.21
C LEU A 27 2.33 -27.18 31.42
N ASN A 28 1.88 -27.56 32.62
CA ASN A 28 0.46 -27.61 32.97
C ASN A 28 -0.16 -26.22 33.03
N PHE A 29 0.59 -25.20 33.48
CA PHE A 29 0.13 -23.82 33.48
C PHE A 29 -0.10 -23.31 32.06
N ILE A 30 0.90 -23.41 31.15
CA ILE A 30 0.74 -22.90 29.77
C ILE A 30 -0.36 -23.64 29.01
N LYS A 31 -0.57 -24.94 29.31
CA LYS A 31 -1.63 -25.76 28.73
C LYS A 31 -3.03 -25.28 29.14
N THR A 32 -3.18 -24.77 30.37
CA THR A 32 -4.48 -24.34 30.92
C THR A 32 -4.70 -22.83 30.87
N HIS A 33 -3.64 -22.04 30.59
CA HIS A 33 -3.65 -20.58 30.54
C HIS A 33 -2.97 -20.06 29.26
N SER A 34 -3.53 -20.41 28.09
CA SER A 34 -2.96 -20.04 26.78
C SER A 34 -3.28 -18.61 26.34
N LEU A 35 -4.26 -17.96 26.99
CA LEU A 35 -4.71 -16.61 26.65
C LEU A 35 -4.08 -15.59 27.60
N MET A 36 -3.57 -14.50 27.03
CA MET A 36 -3.07 -13.36 27.79
C MET A 36 -4.22 -12.45 28.22
N ASP A 37 -4.09 -11.81 29.38
CA ASP A 37 -5.06 -10.83 29.87
C ASP A 37 -5.08 -9.55 29.02
N GLU A 38 -3.89 -9.06 28.64
CA GLU A 38 -3.73 -7.84 27.86
C GLU A 38 -3.92 -8.05 26.36
N ALA A 39 -4.62 -7.12 25.71
CA ALA A 39 -4.69 -7.04 24.25
C ALA A 39 -3.51 -6.24 23.68
N VAL A 40 -3.01 -6.65 22.51
CA VAL A 40 -1.92 -5.94 21.82
C VAL A 40 -2.43 -4.58 21.33
N PRO A 41 -1.87 -3.44 21.79
CA PRO A 41 -2.27 -2.13 21.30
C PRO A 41 -1.72 -1.89 19.89
N SER A 42 -2.48 -1.17 19.06
CA SER A 42 -1.95 -0.65 17.80
C SER A 42 -0.95 0.49 18.04
N VAL A 43 -0.03 0.72 17.10
CA VAL A 43 1.06 1.74 17.22
C VAL A 43 0.57 3.13 17.65
N VAL A 44 -0.64 3.52 17.25
CA VAL A 44 -1.22 4.85 17.56
C VAL A 44 -2.56 4.77 18.31
N ASN A 45 -2.93 3.59 18.85
CA ASN A 45 -4.23 3.33 19.49
C ASN A 45 -5.47 3.68 18.63
N LYS A 46 -5.29 3.82 17.31
CA LYS A 46 -6.34 4.05 16.31
C LYS A 46 -5.95 3.39 14.98
N PRO A 47 -6.92 3.04 14.10
CA PRO A 47 -6.61 2.58 12.75
C PRO A 47 -5.92 3.69 11.94
N TRP A 48 -4.91 3.33 11.14
CA TRP A 48 -4.26 4.29 10.22
C TRP A 48 -5.17 4.69 9.06
N PHE A 49 -6.10 3.83 8.66
CA PHE A 49 -7.02 4.08 7.57
C PHE A 49 -8.41 3.55 7.92
N LEU A 50 -9.44 4.31 7.56
CA LEU A 50 -10.84 3.97 7.79
C LEU A 50 -11.65 4.15 6.51
N ARG A 51 -12.50 3.17 6.21
CA ARG A 51 -13.45 3.22 5.10
C ARG A 51 -14.77 2.61 5.57
N THR A 52 -15.70 3.46 5.99
CA THR A 52 -16.99 3.05 6.59
C THR A 52 -18.16 3.18 5.61
N MET A 53 -18.05 4.06 4.61
CA MET A 53 -19.12 4.38 3.65
C MET A 53 -18.99 3.61 2.33
N VAL A 54 -18.69 2.30 2.41
CA VAL A 54 -18.54 1.44 1.22
C VAL A 54 -19.20 0.08 1.43
N ARG A 55 -19.60 -0.57 0.33
CA ARG A 55 -20.25 -1.90 0.34
C ARG A 55 -19.25 -3.07 0.22
N TYR A 56 -17.96 -2.81 0.38
CA TYR A 56 -16.91 -3.81 0.23
C TYR A 56 -15.96 -3.78 1.43
N ARG A 57 -15.36 -4.93 1.73
CA ARG A 57 -14.30 -5.06 2.73
C ARG A 57 -12.92 -4.96 2.11
N LEU A 58 -11.98 -4.44 2.90
CA LEU A 58 -10.55 -4.47 2.63
C LEU A 58 -10.01 -5.82 3.10
N THR A 59 -9.14 -6.46 2.32
CA THR A 59 -8.82 -7.89 2.47
C THR A 59 -7.34 -8.24 2.32
N LYS A 60 -6.62 -7.58 1.42
CA LYS A 60 -5.19 -7.83 1.15
C LYS A 60 -4.41 -6.56 1.38
N ILE A 61 -3.14 -6.70 1.77
CA ILE A 61 -2.23 -5.59 2.01
C ILE A 61 -0.89 -5.87 1.35
N ALA A 62 -0.31 -4.87 0.72
CA ALA A 62 1.08 -4.87 0.26
C ALA A 62 1.72 -3.52 0.63
N VAL A 63 2.98 -3.54 1.03
CA VAL A 63 3.67 -2.35 1.55
C VAL A 63 4.99 -2.16 0.84
N ASP A 64 5.25 -0.93 0.39
CA ASP A 64 6.57 -0.46 -0.01
C ASP A 64 7.08 0.53 1.04
N ASN A 65 8.01 0.09 1.86
CA ASN A 65 8.66 0.89 2.90
C ASN A 65 9.81 1.77 2.40
N ALA A 66 10.08 1.78 1.10
CA ALA A 66 11.23 2.47 0.49
C ALA A 66 10.82 3.16 -0.82
N ALA A 67 9.63 3.76 -0.83
CA ALA A 67 9.07 4.42 -2.01
C ALA A 67 9.73 5.78 -2.28
N GLY A 68 9.70 6.17 -3.55
CA GLY A 68 10.24 7.42 -4.06
C GLY A 68 11.75 7.43 -4.32
N PRO A 69 12.28 8.55 -4.87
CA PRO A 69 13.68 8.66 -5.30
C PRO A 69 14.67 8.44 -4.16
N ASN A 70 14.33 8.98 -2.98
CA ASN A 70 15.16 8.94 -1.78
C ASN A 70 14.86 7.72 -0.88
N GLN A 71 13.95 6.84 -1.31
CA GLN A 71 13.59 5.61 -0.60
C GLN A 71 13.15 5.82 0.87
N ASN A 72 12.51 6.95 1.16
CA ASN A 72 12.19 7.40 2.52
C ASN A 72 10.67 7.49 2.79
N HIS A 73 9.84 7.09 1.84
CA HIS A 73 8.39 7.09 2.01
C HIS A 73 7.84 5.67 2.14
N THR A 74 6.80 5.50 2.96
CA THR A 74 6.08 4.22 3.09
C THR A 74 4.72 4.32 2.40
N VAL A 75 4.54 3.56 1.31
CA VAL A 75 3.28 3.47 0.57
C VAL A 75 2.64 2.12 0.85
N VAL A 76 1.33 2.13 1.12
CA VAL A 76 0.55 0.93 1.38
C VAL A 76 -0.56 0.80 0.33
N PHE A 77 -0.72 -0.41 -0.17
CA PHE A 77 -1.78 -0.81 -1.08
C PHE A 77 -2.73 -1.78 -0.37
N LEU A 78 -4.03 -1.50 -0.42
CA LEU A 78 -5.07 -2.36 0.13
C LEU A 78 -5.99 -2.87 -0.96
N GLY A 79 -6.12 -4.18 -1.08
CA GLY A 79 -7.06 -4.83 -1.99
C GLY A 79 -8.41 -5.10 -1.34
N SER A 80 -9.48 -5.05 -2.14
CA SER A 80 -10.85 -5.31 -1.70
C SER A 80 -11.48 -6.54 -2.35
N GLU A 81 -12.66 -6.93 -1.85
CA GLU A 81 -13.48 -7.98 -2.45
C GLU A 81 -14.20 -7.57 -3.75
N LYS A 82 -14.04 -6.32 -4.21
CA LYS A 82 -14.66 -5.79 -5.43
C LYS A 82 -13.64 -5.34 -6.49
N GLY A 83 -12.39 -5.80 -6.39
CA GLY A 83 -11.36 -5.50 -7.38
C GLY A 83 -10.86 -4.06 -7.33
N ILE A 84 -11.19 -3.35 -6.25
CA ILE A 84 -10.71 -2.00 -5.96
C ILE A 84 -9.44 -2.11 -5.13
N ILE A 85 -8.41 -1.35 -5.50
CA ILE A 85 -7.22 -1.12 -4.69
C ILE A 85 -7.20 0.33 -4.23
N LEU A 86 -6.94 0.49 -2.94
CA LEU A 86 -6.68 1.79 -2.31
C LEU A 86 -5.19 1.94 -2.08
N LYS A 87 -4.64 3.11 -2.39
CA LYS A 87 -3.25 3.46 -2.21
C LYS A 87 -3.15 4.65 -1.25
N PHE A 88 -2.31 4.53 -0.23
CA PHE A 88 -2.07 5.63 0.71
C PHE A 88 -0.60 5.73 1.11
N LEU A 89 -0.18 6.94 1.44
CA LEU A 89 1.10 7.25 2.05
C LEU A 89 0.94 7.23 3.57
N VAL A 90 1.81 6.51 4.25
CA VAL A 90 1.92 6.55 5.71
C VAL A 90 2.82 7.72 6.07
N ARG A 91 2.31 8.65 6.87
CA ARG A 91 3.14 9.69 7.49
C ARG A 91 3.60 9.21 8.85
N THR A 92 4.91 9.10 9.00
CA THR A 92 5.56 8.89 10.29
C THR A 92 6.20 10.22 10.68
N GLY A 93 5.42 11.11 11.29
CA GLY A 93 5.92 12.37 11.82
C GLY A 93 6.49 12.20 13.22
N ASN A 94 7.51 12.98 13.59
CA ASN A 94 8.06 13.03 14.95
C ASN A 94 7.11 13.64 15.99
N SER A 95 5.92 14.10 15.60
CA SER A 95 4.90 14.58 16.52
C SER A 95 3.97 13.45 16.91
N VAL A 96 3.91 13.18 18.22
CA VAL A 96 3.17 12.11 18.91
C VAL A 96 1.66 12.06 18.59
N PHE A 97 1.13 13.00 17.78
CA PHE A 97 -0.31 13.22 17.64
C PHE A 97 -0.86 13.35 16.21
N LEU A 98 -0.04 13.33 15.14
CA LEU A 98 -0.55 13.44 13.76
C LEU A 98 0.18 12.47 12.79
N ASN A 99 0.10 11.17 13.08
CA ASN A 99 0.35 10.12 12.09
C ASN A 99 -0.94 9.88 11.30
N ASP A 100 -1.24 10.77 10.36
CA ASP A 100 -2.38 10.62 9.45
C ASP A 100 -1.91 9.97 8.14
N SER A 101 -2.62 8.92 7.71
CA SER A 101 -2.43 8.38 6.37
C SER A 101 -2.98 9.37 5.35
N LEU A 102 -2.23 9.60 4.27
CA LEU A 102 -2.68 10.38 3.13
C LEU A 102 -3.21 9.43 2.06
N PHE A 103 -4.52 9.49 1.80
CA PHE A 103 -5.12 8.77 0.68
C PHE A 103 -4.63 9.37 -0.64
N LEU A 104 -3.96 8.55 -1.46
CA LEU A 104 -3.36 8.97 -2.73
C LEU A 104 -4.27 8.63 -3.91
N GLU A 105 -4.76 7.39 -3.96
CA GLU A 105 -5.46 6.91 -5.14
C GLU A 105 -6.40 5.75 -4.83
N GLU A 106 -7.49 5.66 -5.60
CA GLU A 106 -8.36 4.50 -5.68
C GLU A 106 -8.46 4.05 -7.14
N MET A 107 -8.37 2.74 -7.33
CA MET A 107 -8.38 2.13 -8.66
C MET A 107 -9.21 0.86 -8.69
N SER A 108 -10.17 0.81 -9.60
CA SER A 108 -10.81 -0.45 -10.00
C SER A 108 -9.96 -1.09 -11.08
N ILE A 109 -9.31 -2.22 -10.77
CA ILE A 109 -8.35 -2.85 -11.67
C ILE A 109 -8.90 -4.12 -12.34
N TYR A 110 -10.04 -4.65 -11.88
CA TYR A 110 -10.64 -5.83 -12.47
C TYR A 110 -11.07 -5.54 -13.92
N ASN A 111 -10.58 -6.34 -14.85
CA ASN A 111 -10.92 -6.25 -16.27
C ASN A 111 -11.89 -7.37 -16.63
N SER A 112 -13.17 -7.06 -16.85
CA SER A 112 -14.19 -8.07 -17.17
C SER A 112 -13.89 -8.80 -18.48
N GLU A 113 -13.37 -8.13 -19.50
CA GLU A 113 -13.05 -8.73 -20.80
C GLU A 113 -11.94 -9.79 -20.71
N LYS A 114 -11.01 -9.63 -19.76
CA LYS A 114 -9.85 -10.54 -19.60
C LYS A 114 -9.97 -11.50 -18.44
N CYS A 115 -10.76 -11.17 -17.42
CA CYS A 115 -10.84 -11.93 -16.17
C CYS A 115 -12.19 -12.60 -15.94
N SER A 116 -13.22 -12.24 -16.71
CA SER A 116 -14.46 -13.02 -16.72
C SER A 116 -14.24 -14.26 -17.57
N TYR A 117 -14.42 -15.42 -16.94
CA TYR A 117 -14.37 -16.71 -17.61
C TYR A 117 -15.73 -17.38 -17.42
N ASP A 118 -16.32 -17.86 -18.50
CA ASP A 118 -17.60 -18.58 -18.50
C ASP A 118 -18.76 -17.81 -17.83
N GLY A 119 -18.79 -16.48 -18.01
CA GLY A 119 -19.83 -15.60 -17.45
C GLY A 119 -19.76 -15.39 -15.93
N VAL A 120 -18.76 -15.95 -15.25
CA VAL A 120 -18.57 -15.76 -13.80
C VAL A 120 -17.66 -14.56 -13.54
N GLU A 121 -18.20 -13.55 -12.84
CA GLU A 121 -17.43 -12.39 -12.38
C GLU A 121 -17.10 -12.50 -10.88
N ASP A 122 -15.93 -13.09 -10.56
CA ASP A 122 -15.37 -12.96 -9.20
C ASP A 122 -14.31 -11.85 -9.16
N LYS A 123 -14.73 -10.69 -8.62
CA LYS A 123 -13.87 -9.50 -8.47
C LYS A 123 -13.06 -9.53 -7.17
N ARG A 124 -13.10 -10.61 -6.39
CA ARG A 124 -12.37 -10.68 -5.12
C ARG A 124 -10.86 -10.77 -5.38
N ILE A 125 -10.10 -9.87 -4.79
CA ILE A 125 -8.64 -9.95 -4.80
C ILE A 125 -8.20 -11.10 -3.88
N MET A 126 -7.54 -12.10 -4.44
CA MET A 126 -7.06 -13.30 -3.75
C MET A 126 -5.65 -13.13 -3.21
N GLY A 127 -4.81 -12.35 -3.89
CA GLY A 127 -3.42 -12.10 -3.50
C GLY A 127 -2.87 -10.82 -4.10
N MET A 128 -1.88 -10.24 -3.42
CA MET A 128 -1.17 -9.06 -3.88
C MET A 128 0.32 -9.25 -3.61
N GLN A 129 1.15 -9.06 -4.63
CA GLN A 129 2.61 -9.13 -4.52
C GLN A 129 3.22 -7.85 -5.08
N LEU A 130 3.90 -7.10 -4.21
CA LEU A 130 4.65 -5.93 -4.62
C LEU A 130 6.05 -6.36 -5.06
N ASP A 131 6.44 -5.97 -6.26
CA ASP A 131 7.79 -6.16 -6.77
C ASP A 131 8.44 -4.80 -7.08
N LYS A 132 9.45 -4.47 -6.27
CA LYS A 132 10.20 -3.22 -6.40
C LYS A 132 11.05 -3.20 -7.67
N GLN A 133 11.54 -4.35 -8.13
CA GLN A 133 12.42 -4.45 -9.30
C GLN A 133 11.64 -4.22 -10.60
N SER A 134 10.54 -4.93 -10.81
CA SER A 134 9.66 -4.69 -11.97
C SER A 134 8.74 -3.47 -11.81
N ARG A 135 8.85 -2.74 -10.68
CA ARG A 135 8.08 -1.52 -10.38
C ARG A 135 6.58 -1.72 -10.53
N ALA A 136 6.09 -2.87 -10.09
CA ALA A 136 4.71 -3.27 -10.24
C ALA A 136 4.15 -3.98 -9.01
N LEU A 137 2.84 -3.90 -8.90
CA LEU A 137 2.00 -4.64 -7.99
C LEU A 137 1.25 -5.69 -8.80
N TYR A 138 1.54 -6.96 -8.55
CA TYR A 138 0.83 -8.08 -9.14
C TYR A 138 -0.39 -8.40 -8.29
N VAL A 139 -1.56 -8.47 -8.92
CA VAL A 139 -2.84 -8.64 -8.23
C VAL A 139 -3.55 -9.85 -8.80
N ALA A 140 -3.71 -10.86 -7.94
CA ALA A 140 -4.32 -12.12 -8.30
C ALA A 140 -5.83 -12.08 -8.02
N PHE A 141 -6.60 -12.44 -9.03
CA PHE A 141 -8.00 -12.82 -8.95
C PHE A 141 -8.12 -14.33 -9.11
N SER A 142 -9.33 -14.89 -9.04
CA SER A 142 -9.57 -16.32 -9.25
C SER A 142 -9.11 -16.80 -10.62
N ASN A 143 -9.35 -16.00 -11.66
CA ASN A 143 -9.16 -16.42 -13.05
C ASN A 143 -8.08 -15.63 -13.81
N CYS A 144 -7.44 -14.65 -13.18
CA CYS A 144 -6.45 -13.81 -13.86
C CYS A 144 -5.44 -13.20 -12.89
N LEU A 145 -4.30 -12.78 -13.46
CA LEU A 145 -3.28 -12.00 -12.78
C LEU A 145 -3.12 -10.66 -13.50
N ILE A 146 -3.20 -9.56 -12.76
CA ILE A 146 -3.08 -8.21 -13.31
C ILE A 146 -1.79 -7.56 -12.80
N ARG A 147 -0.95 -7.08 -13.72
CA ARG A 147 0.23 -6.26 -13.39
C ARG A 147 -0.16 -4.79 -13.36
N VAL A 148 -0.08 -4.16 -12.19
CA VAL A 148 -0.40 -2.74 -11.97
C VAL A 148 0.88 -1.96 -11.72
N PRO A 149 1.21 -0.91 -12.49
CA PRO A 149 2.35 -0.04 -12.18
C PRO A 149 2.23 0.61 -10.80
N LEU A 150 3.33 0.76 -10.06
CA LEU A 150 3.31 1.36 -8.71
C LEU A 150 2.89 2.84 -8.71
N GLY A 151 3.19 3.58 -9.78
CA GLY A 151 2.72 4.95 -10.00
C GLY A 151 2.15 5.11 -11.42
N ARG A 152 1.00 5.78 -11.54
CA ARG A 152 0.36 6.10 -12.84
C ARG A 152 0.60 7.55 -13.25
N CYS A 153 1.86 7.94 -13.24
CA CYS A 153 2.27 9.34 -13.37
C CYS A 153 1.89 9.93 -14.74
N GLU A 154 1.94 9.11 -15.79
CA GLU A 154 1.58 9.50 -17.16
C GLU A 154 0.12 9.98 -17.29
N ARG A 155 -0.77 9.58 -16.37
CA ARG A 155 -2.16 10.06 -16.31
C ARG A 155 -2.24 11.58 -16.13
N HIS A 156 -1.24 12.19 -15.49
CA HIS A 156 -1.17 13.64 -15.31
C HIS A 156 -0.61 14.36 -16.55
N GLY A 157 -0.02 13.61 -17.49
CA GLY A 157 0.47 14.09 -18.78
C GLY A 157 1.35 15.33 -18.63
N LYS A 158 1.02 16.39 -19.39
CA LYS A 158 1.71 17.68 -19.36
C LYS A 158 1.12 18.67 -18.34
N CYS A 159 0.22 18.23 -17.46
CA CYS A 159 -0.29 19.10 -16.40
C CYS A 159 0.59 19.04 -15.15
N LYS A 160 1.49 20.01 -15.01
CA LYS A 160 2.35 20.14 -13.83
C LYS A 160 1.56 20.25 -12.53
N LYS A 161 0.47 21.02 -12.52
CA LYS A 161 -0.40 21.18 -11.35
C LYS A 161 -0.96 19.86 -10.84
N ALA A 162 -1.50 19.03 -11.73
CA ALA A 162 -2.01 17.69 -11.37
C ALA A 162 -0.89 16.74 -10.92
N CYS A 163 0.30 16.83 -11.53
CA CYS A 163 1.46 16.02 -11.14
C CYS A 163 1.89 16.31 -9.70
N ILE A 164 2.07 17.58 -9.34
CA ILE A 164 2.49 17.99 -7.99
C ILE A 164 1.37 17.73 -6.97
N ALA A 165 0.11 18.01 -7.32
CA ALA A 165 -1.05 17.75 -6.46
C ALA A 165 -1.28 16.26 -6.15
N SER A 166 -0.76 15.35 -6.98
CA SER A 166 -0.88 13.90 -6.74
C SER A 166 -0.21 13.46 -5.45
N ARG A 167 0.87 14.16 -5.05
CA ARG A 167 1.70 13.84 -3.88
C ARG A 167 2.17 12.38 -3.83
N ASP A 168 2.18 11.72 -4.98
CA ASP A 168 2.53 10.32 -5.12
C ASP A 168 4.06 10.18 -5.12
N PRO A 169 4.68 9.48 -4.16
CA PRO A 169 6.14 9.35 -4.12
C PRO A 169 6.76 8.73 -5.36
N TYR A 170 5.98 8.00 -6.17
CA TYR A 170 6.48 7.44 -7.42
C TYR A 170 6.46 8.43 -8.59
N CYS A 171 5.87 9.61 -8.45
CA CYS A 171 5.64 10.56 -9.53
C CYS A 171 6.37 11.88 -9.31
N GLY A 172 6.87 12.46 -10.39
CA GLY A 172 7.47 13.79 -10.39
C GLY A 172 7.37 14.46 -11.74
N TRP A 173 7.42 15.78 -11.73
CA TRP A 173 7.44 16.58 -12.94
C TRP A 173 8.87 16.69 -13.46
N MET A 174 9.09 16.18 -14.67
CA MET A 174 10.39 16.22 -15.33
C MET A 174 10.48 17.49 -16.18
N LYS A 175 11.38 18.42 -15.82
CA LYS A 175 11.50 19.72 -16.50
C LYS A 175 11.87 19.56 -17.98
N GLU A 176 12.77 18.64 -18.29
CA GLU A 176 13.30 18.41 -19.64
C GLU A 176 12.23 17.88 -20.60
N SER A 177 11.40 16.92 -20.16
CA SER A 177 10.32 16.37 -20.99
C SER A 177 9.03 17.19 -20.92
N GLY A 178 8.92 18.09 -19.95
CA GLY A 178 7.70 18.86 -19.71
C GLY A 178 6.49 17.98 -19.44
N ALA A 179 6.69 16.88 -18.70
CA ALA A 179 5.65 15.90 -18.41
C ALA A 179 5.83 15.26 -17.01
N CYS A 180 4.73 14.74 -16.48
CA CYS A 180 4.73 13.94 -15.26
C CYS A 180 5.17 12.51 -15.58
N MET A 181 6.20 12.02 -14.90
CA MET A 181 6.80 10.72 -15.17
C MET A 181 7.02 9.95 -13.88
N GLN A 182 7.17 8.63 -14.02
CA GLN A 182 7.51 7.77 -12.90
C GLN A 182 8.98 7.94 -12.55
N LEU A 183 9.27 8.24 -11.29
CA LEU A 183 10.62 8.43 -10.79
C LEU A 183 11.27 7.08 -10.48
N LEU A 184 12.57 6.99 -10.71
CA LEU A 184 13.39 5.83 -10.35
C LEU A 184 14.07 6.05 -9.00
N PRO A 185 14.34 4.98 -8.23
CA PRO A 185 15.18 5.09 -7.04
C PRO A 185 16.56 5.62 -7.43
N GLY A 186 17.07 6.61 -6.69
CA GLY A 186 18.34 7.26 -7.01
C GLY A 186 18.34 8.09 -8.29
N ALA A 187 17.18 8.56 -8.76
CA ALA A 187 17.09 9.43 -9.92
C ALA A 187 18.00 10.66 -9.78
N THR A 188 18.89 10.86 -10.76
CA THR A 188 19.83 11.99 -10.82
C THR A 188 19.33 13.15 -11.69
N LEU A 189 18.37 12.87 -12.58
CA LEU A 189 17.73 13.87 -13.42
C LEU A 189 16.94 14.88 -12.58
N ALA A 190 16.83 16.11 -13.06
CA ALA A 190 16.10 17.16 -12.36
C ALA A 190 14.59 16.92 -12.44
N PHE A 191 13.98 16.55 -11.31
CA PHE A 191 12.54 16.43 -11.15
C PHE A 191 12.01 17.39 -10.07
N GLU A 192 10.73 17.70 -10.14
CA GLU A 192 10.01 18.44 -9.10
C GLU A 192 8.90 17.56 -8.51
N GLN A 193 8.84 17.49 -7.18
CA GLN A 193 7.78 16.82 -6.43
C GLN A 193 7.57 17.57 -5.10
N ASP A 194 6.34 17.58 -4.59
CA ASP A 194 6.04 18.07 -3.23
C ASP A 194 5.06 17.10 -2.56
N ILE A 195 5.62 16.08 -1.90
CA ILE A 195 4.84 15.03 -1.25
C ILE A 195 4.26 15.54 0.08
N GLU A 196 4.97 16.42 0.78
CA GLU A 196 4.64 16.84 2.15
C GLU A 196 3.55 17.92 2.24
N HIS A 197 3.48 18.80 1.25
CA HIS A 197 2.47 19.87 1.21
C HIS A 197 1.58 19.75 -0.04
N GLY A 198 2.14 19.36 -1.18
CA GLY A 198 1.43 19.33 -2.46
C GLY A 198 1.11 20.74 -2.97
N ASN A 199 2.05 21.68 -2.80
CA ASN A 199 1.87 23.07 -3.15
C ASN A 199 1.69 23.26 -4.66
N THR A 200 0.57 23.84 -5.05
CA THR A 200 0.24 24.16 -6.45
C THR A 200 0.16 25.65 -6.74
N ASP A 201 0.59 26.50 -5.81
CA ASP A 201 0.49 27.95 -5.93
C ASP A 201 1.34 28.44 -7.12
N GLY A 202 0.74 29.32 -7.93
CA GLY A 202 1.40 29.86 -9.13
C GLY A 202 1.57 28.86 -10.28
N LEU A 203 1.05 27.63 -10.17
CA LEU A 203 1.01 26.69 -11.28
C LEU A 203 -0.22 26.93 -12.16
N GLY A 204 -0.03 26.90 -13.48
CA GLY A 204 -1.11 26.98 -14.46
C GLY A 204 -2.09 25.80 -14.37
N ASP A 205 -3.33 26.02 -14.77
CA ASP A 205 -4.37 25.00 -14.76
C ASP A 205 -4.21 23.98 -15.89
N CYS A 206 -4.78 22.80 -15.69
CA CYS A 206 -4.86 21.78 -16.73
C CYS A 206 -5.97 22.18 -17.71
N GLN A 207 -5.63 22.67 -18.91
CA GLN A 207 -6.63 22.80 -19.96
C GLN A 207 -7.07 21.39 -20.38
N ASN A 208 -8.33 21.07 -20.12
CA ASN A 208 -8.93 19.79 -20.47
C ASN A 208 -8.94 19.62 -21.99
N SER A 209 -8.00 18.84 -22.53
CA SER A 209 -8.23 18.13 -23.78
C SER A 209 -9.15 16.94 -23.47
N PHE A 210 -10.44 17.22 -23.25
CA PHE A 210 -11.45 16.18 -23.38
C PHE A 210 -11.47 15.73 -24.85
N ILE A 211 -10.67 14.72 -25.19
CA ILE A 211 -10.93 13.94 -26.39
C ILE A 211 -12.18 13.13 -26.07
N ALA A 212 -13.32 13.60 -26.54
CA ALA A 212 -14.54 12.82 -26.57
C ALA A 212 -14.24 11.53 -27.36
N LEU A 213 -14.18 10.38 -26.68
CA LEU A 213 -14.27 9.08 -27.33
C LEU A 213 -15.73 8.85 -27.76
N ASN A 214 -16.22 9.66 -28.69
CA ASN A 214 -17.47 9.43 -29.41
C ASN A 214 -17.20 9.67 -30.89
N GLY A 215 -16.67 8.63 -31.53
CA GLY A 215 -16.58 8.49 -32.98
C GLY A 215 -17.11 7.12 -33.35
N LYS A 216 -18.40 6.86 -33.06
CA LYS A 216 -19.13 5.76 -33.67
C LYS A 216 -19.88 6.34 -34.86
N GLU A 217 -19.19 6.44 -36.00
CA GLU A 217 -19.86 6.48 -37.28
C GLU A 217 -20.44 5.08 -37.54
N ILE A 218 -21.74 5.02 -37.79
CA ILE A 218 -22.46 3.88 -38.36
C ILE A 218 -23.21 4.47 -39.56
N PRO A 219 -23.23 3.78 -40.72
CA PRO A 219 -23.62 4.31 -42.03
C PRO A 219 -25.02 4.91 -42.11
#